data_AF-A0A2P5Z1J4-F1
#
_entry.id   AF-A0A2P5Z1J4-F1
#
_cell.length_a   1.000
_cell.length_b   1.000
_cell.length_c   1.000
_cell.angle_alpha   90.00
_cell.angle_beta   90.00
_cell.angle_gamma   90.00
#
_symmetry.space_group_name_H-M   'P 1'
#
loop_
_entity.id
_entity.type
_entity.pdbx_description
1 polymer ?
#
loop_
_entity_poly.entity_id
_entity_poly.type
_entity_poly.pdbx_seq_one_letter_code
_entity_poly.pdbx_strand_id
1 'polypeptide(L)'
;MNDRISLKILRAELNKVLGLQQNPGKVAEFLLTQLLCCFGILGIGMAYAPMAFMDGGAKVIGPILAILGLGIYTCVVYAIGIIIRLKKGAKYVQRQEAKVAVLEERLERRNAVKQKVKD
;
A
#
# COMPACT_ATOMS: atom_id res chain seq x y z
N MET A 1 3.97 -1.32 16.87
CA MET A 1 3.11 -0.58 15.91
C MET A 1 1.86 -0.13 16.66
N ASN A 2 1.46 1.14 16.59
CA ASN A 2 0.30 1.65 17.33
C ASN A 2 -0.98 0.96 16.81
N ASP A 3 -1.74 0.28 17.67
CA ASP A 3 -2.94 -0.47 17.29
C ASP A 3 -3.95 0.38 16.51
N ARG A 4 -4.02 1.69 16.79
CA ARG A 4 -4.87 2.63 16.02
C ARG A 4 -4.41 2.81 14.57
N ILE A 5 -3.10 2.82 14.33
CA ILE A 5 -2.54 2.95 12.97
C ILE A 5 -2.80 1.65 12.20
N SER A 6 -2.54 0.50 12.81
CA SER A 6 -2.86 -0.82 12.24
C SER A 6 -4.32 -0.92 11.82
N LEU A 7 -5.23 -0.44 12.69
CA LEU A 7 -6.66 -0.44 12.45
C LEU A 7 -7.08 0.45 11.28
N LYS A 8 -6.52 1.66 11.20
CA LYS A 8 -6.75 2.58 10.07
C LYS A 8 -6.29 1.97 8.75
N ILE A 9 -5.12 1.33 8.73
CA ILE A 9 -4.57 0.69 7.52
C ILE A 9 -5.49 -0.46 7.09
N LEU A 10 -5.89 -1.33 8.02
CA LEU A 10 -6.78 -2.47 7.74
C LEU A 10 -8.14 -2.01 7.20
N ARG A 11 -8.75 -0.99 7.80
CA ARG A 11 -10.03 -0.41 7.32
C ARG A 11 -9.87 0.22 5.93
N ALA A 12 -8.79 0.99 5.70
CA ALA A 12 -8.54 1.60 4.40
C ALA A 12 -8.32 0.54 3.30
N GLU A 13 -7.57 -0.51 3.60
CA GLU A 13 -7.35 -1.64 2.68
C GLU A 13 -8.66 -2.37 2.39
N LEU A 14 -9.47 -2.65 3.42
CA LEU A 14 -10.76 -3.32 3.26
C LEU A 14 -11.73 -2.51 2.40
N ASN A 15 -11.88 -1.21 2.68
CA ASN A 15 -12.72 -0.31 1.91
C ASN A 15 -12.29 -0.25 0.44
N LYS A 16 -10.97 -0.25 0.19
CA LYS A 16 -10.44 -0.24 -1.18
C LYS A 16 -10.74 -1.53 -1.91
N VAL A 17 -10.58 -2.69 -1.26
CA VAL A 17 -10.92 -4.00 -1.85
C VAL A 17 -12.42 -4.11 -2.13
N LEU A 18 -13.28 -3.69 -1.20
CA LEU A 18 -14.73 -3.68 -1.39
C LEU A 18 -15.16 -2.76 -2.54
N GLY A 19 -14.62 -1.54 -2.60
CA GLY A 19 -14.92 -0.59 -3.68
C GLY A 19 -14.49 -1.09 -5.05
N LEU A 20 -13.41 -1.88 -5.12
CA LEU A 20 -12.93 -2.52 -6.33
C LEU A 20 -13.71 -3.80 -6.69
N GLN A 21 -14.23 -4.55 -5.71
CA GLN A 21 -15.09 -5.72 -5.97
C GLN A 21 -16.45 -5.35 -6.54
N GLN A 22 -17.04 -4.24 -6.08
CA GLN A 22 -18.35 -3.79 -6.56
C GLN A 22 -18.34 -3.34 -8.02
N ASN A 23 -17.19 -2.88 -8.53
CA ASN A 23 -17.09 -2.29 -9.87
C ASN A 23 -15.81 -2.77 -10.59
N PRO A 24 -15.89 -3.76 -11.48
CA PRO A 24 -14.72 -4.25 -12.22
C PRO A 24 -14.08 -3.16 -13.10
N GLY A 25 -14.83 -2.16 -13.56
CA GLY A 25 -14.28 -1.00 -14.27
C GLY A 25 -13.29 -0.17 -13.43
N LYS A 26 -13.50 -0.09 -12.11
CA LYS A 26 -12.56 0.60 -11.20
C LYS A 26 -11.26 -0.17 -11.02
N VAL A 27 -11.25 -1.49 -11.24
CA VAL A 27 -10.03 -2.30 -11.25
C VAL A 27 -9.16 -1.93 -12.44
N ALA A 28 -9.76 -1.74 -13.62
CA ALA A 28 -9.04 -1.30 -14.81
C ALA A 28 -8.45 0.11 -14.62
N GLU A 29 -9.23 1.06 -14.11
CA GLU A 29 -8.76 2.42 -13.79
C GLU A 29 -7.61 2.42 -12.78
N PHE A 30 -7.72 1.61 -11.73
CA PHE A 30 -6.67 1.43 -10.74
C PHE A 30 -5.37 0.87 -11.36
N LEU A 31 -5.48 -0.18 -12.18
CA LEU A 31 -4.31 -0.77 -12.84
C LEU A 31 -3.68 0.18 -13.85
N LEU A 32 -4.50 0.93 -14.58
CA LEU A 32 -4.04 1.92 -15.55
C LEU A 32 -3.31 3.07 -14.84
N THR A 33 -3.84 3.55 -13.71
CA THR A 33 -3.16 4.53 -12.86
C THR A 33 -1.81 4.01 -12.39
N GLN A 34 -1.74 2.75 -11.93
CA GLN A 34 -0.50 2.13 -11.48
C GLN A 34 0.53 1.99 -12.60
N LEU A 35 0.06 1.61 -13.79
CA LEU A 35 0.87 1.50 -14.99
C LEU A 35 1.46 2.85 -15.37
N LEU A 36 0.65 3.91 -15.41
CA LEU A 36 1.11 5.27 -15.68
C LEU A 36 2.15 5.76 -14.66
N CYS A 37 1.94 5.48 -13.37
CA CYS A 37 2.94 5.77 -12.34
C CYS A 37 4.26 5.03 -12.58
N CYS A 38 4.22 3.73 -12.93
CA CYS A 38 5.42 2.97 -13.24
C CYS A 38 6.17 3.55 -14.45
N PHE A 39 5.45 3.89 -15.53
CA PHE A 39 6.03 4.51 -16.71
C PHE A 39 6.63 5.88 -16.43
N GLY A 40 5.97 6.70 -15.59
CA GLY A 40 6.51 7.99 -15.16
C GLY A 40 7.84 7.83 -14.41
N ILE A 41 7.92 6.89 -13.46
CA ILE A 41 9.15 6.63 -12.71
C ILE A 41 10.25 6.06 -13.63
N LEU A 42 9.90 5.14 -14.54
CA LEU A 42 10.82 4.61 -15.55
C LEU A 42 11.36 5.69 -16.47
N GLY A 43 10.50 6.61 -16.94
CA GLY A 43 10.90 7.72 -17.80
C GLY A 43 11.91 8.64 -17.13
N ILE A 44 11.68 8.99 -15.86
CA ILE A 44 12.64 9.75 -15.04
C ILE A 44 13.94 8.95 -14.91
N GLY A 45 13.85 7.66 -14.55
CA GLY A 45 15.02 6.79 -14.42
C GLY A 45 15.86 6.75 -15.69
N MET A 46 15.25 6.60 -16.87
CA MET A 46 15.94 6.59 -18.16
C MET A 46 16.55 7.95 -18.50
N ALA A 47 15.86 9.06 -18.21
CA ALA A 47 16.36 10.41 -18.49
C ALA A 47 17.64 10.73 -17.69
N TYR A 48 17.73 10.26 -16.44
CA TYR A 48 18.88 10.52 -15.56
C TYR A 48 19.90 9.37 -15.51
N ALA A 49 19.60 8.21 -16.10
CA ALA A 49 20.51 7.06 -16.16
C ALA A 49 21.88 7.41 -16.78
N PRO A 50 21.97 8.11 -17.94
CA PRO A 50 23.27 8.46 -18.52
C PRO A 50 24.15 9.27 -17.57
N MET A 51 23.56 10.21 -16.83
CA MET A 51 24.31 11.02 -15.86
C MET A 51 24.86 10.18 -14.70
N ALA A 52 24.21 9.07 -14.34
CA ALA A 52 24.72 8.17 -13.31
C ALA A 52 25.93 7.35 -13.76
N PHE A 53 26.10 7.13 -15.07
CA PHE A 53 27.24 6.40 -15.65
C PHE A 53 28.42 7.31 -16.06
N MET A 54 28.25 8.63 -15.94
CA MET A 54 29.35 9.58 -16.05
C MET A 54 30.17 9.65 -14.76
N ASP A 55 31.46 9.97 -14.87
CA ASP A 55 32.38 10.02 -13.73
C ASP A 55 31.83 10.88 -12.58
N GLY A 56 31.78 10.30 -11.38
CA GLY A 56 31.25 10.95 -10.17
C GLY A 56 29.72 10.98 -10.07
N GLY A 57 28.98 10.79 -11.16
CA GLY A 57 27.52 10.84 -11.20
C GLY A 57 26.84 9.72 -10.41
N ALA A 58 27.45 8.53 -10.37
CA ALA A 58 26.93 7.39 -9.60
C ALA A 58 26.78 7.68 -8.09
N LYS A 59 27.65 8.52 -7.51
CA LYS A 59 27.58 8.86 -6.07
C LYS A 59 26.40 9.76 -5.73
N VAL A 60 25.94 10.56 -6.69
CA VAL A 60 24.88 11.56 -6.48
C VAL A 60 23.53 11.05 -6.99
N ILE A 61 23.51 10.48 -8.20
CA ILE A 61 22.30 10.05 -8.90
C ILE A 61 21.97 8.58 -8.62
N GLY A 62 22.97 7.75 -8.32
CA GLY A 62 22.76 6.34 -7.98
C GLY A 62 21.74 6.09 -6.86
N PRO A 63 21.81 6.80 -5.72
CA PRO A 63 20.79 6.69 -4.66
C PRO A 63 19.39 7.08 -5.12
N ILE A 64 19.27 8.13 -5.96
CA ILE A 64 17.99 8.58 -6.51
C ILE A 64 17.40 7.49 -7.41
N LEU A 65 18.20 6.92 -8.31
CA LEU A 65 17.78 5.82 -9.19
C LEU A 65 17.39 4.57 -8.38
N ALA A 66 18.08 4.27 -7.29
CA ALA A 66 17.72 3.16 -6.41
C ALA A 66 16.34 3.39 -5.73
N ILE A 67 16.07 4.61 -5.26
CA ILE A 67 14.75 4.97 -4.70
C ILE A 67 13.66 4.88 -5.76
N LEU A 68 13.92 5.34 -6.99
CA LEU A 68 12.99 5.21 -8.11
C LEU A 68 12.71 3.73 -8.42
N GLY A 69 13.74 2.88 -8.43
CA GLY A 69 13.60 1.43 -8.59
C GLY A 69 12.74 0.78 -7.50
N LEU A 70 12.95 1.17 -6.23
CA LEU A 70 12.10 0.74 -5.11
C LEU A 70 10.65 1.24 -5.26
N GLY A 71 10.47 2.47 -5.76
CA GLY A 71 9.18 3.03 -6.13
C GLY A 71 8.45 2.16 -7.14
N ILE A 72 9.10 1.76 -8.23
CA ILE A 72 8.52 0.85 -9.23
C ILE A 72 8.17 -0.50 -8.62
N TYR A 73 9.09 -1.08 -7.84
CA TYR A 73 8.86 -2.38 -7.19
C TYR A 73 7.61 -2.35 -6.29
N THR A 74 7.52 -1.36 -5.40
CA THR A 74 6.35 -1.21 -4.52
C THR A 74 5.08 -0.93 -5.30
N CYS A 75 5.17 -0.17 -6.41
CA CYS A 75 4.06 0.08 -7.32
C CYS A 75 3.49 -1.25 -7.89
N VAL A 76 4.36 -2.12 -8.41
CA VAL A 76 3.94 -3.40 -9.00
C VAL A 76 3.43 -4.37 -7.93
N VAL A 77 4.17 -4.56 -6.85
CA VAL A 77 3.81 -5.49 -5.77
C VAL A 77 2.47 -5.13 -5.14
N TYR A 78 2.19 -3.82 -4.95
CA TYR A 78 0.93 -3.37 -4.38
C TYR A 78 -0.27 -3.74 -5.28
N ALA A 79 -0.18 -3.48 -6.59
CA ALA A 79 -1.25 -3.84 -7.51
C ALA A 79 -1.47 -5.35 -7.60
N ILE A 80 -0.40 -6.15 -7.68
CA ILE A 80 -0.48 -7.61 -7.66
C ILE A 80 -1.16 -8.10 -6.38
N GLY A 81 -0.77 -7.54 -5.23
CA GLY A 81 -1.38 -7.85 -3.93
C GLY A 81 -2.88 -7.60 -3.92
N ILE A 82 -3.33 -6.46 -4.45
CA ILE A 82 -4.75 -6.13 -4.59
C ILE A 82 -5.46 -7.13 -5.53
N ILE A 83 -4.89 -7.47 -6.69
CA ILE A 83 -5.49 -8.45 -7.61
C ILE A 83 -5.68 -9.81 -6.93
N ILE A 84 -4.66 -10.30 -6.19
CA ILE A 84 -4.74 -11.57 -5.47
C ILE A 84 -5.84 -11.53 -4.40
N ARG A 85 -6.00 -10.40 -3.69
CA ARG A 85 -7.05 -10.21 -2.69
C ARG A 85 -8.44 -10.17 -3.32
N LEU A 86 -8.58 -9.49 -4.47
CA LEU A 86 -9.81 -9.49 -5.26
C LEU A 86 -10.18 -10.90 -5.71
N LYS A 87 -9.22 -11.69 -6.22
CA LYS A 87 -9.42 -13.10 -6.58
C LYS A 87 -9.88 -13.97 -5.41
N LYS A 88 -9.42 -13.68 -4.19
CA LYS A 88 -9.86 -14.40 -2.97
C LYS A 88 -11.31 -14.07 -2.58
N GLY A 89 -11.89 -12.99 -3.11
CA GLY A 89 -13.31 -12.72 -2.97
C GLY A 89 -13.77 -12.50 -1.53
N ALA A 90 -14.98 -12.96 -1.24
CA ALA A 90 -15.63 -12.84 0.06
C ALA A 90 -14.83 -13.47 1.23
N LYS A 91 -14.07 -14.55 0.97
CA LYS A 91 -13.25 -15.21 2.00
C LYS A 91 -12.14 -14.30 2.54
N TYR A 92 -11.61 -13.40 1.71
CA TYR A 92 -10.61 -12.42 2.17
C TYR A 92 -11.27 -11.31 3.00
N VAL A 93 -12.43 -10.81 2.56
CA VAL A 93 -13.20 -9.76 3.26
C VAL A 93 -13.59 -10.21 4.66
N GLN A 94 -14.21 -11.38 4.80
CA GLN A 94 -14.62 -11.93 6.11
C GLN A 94 -13.45 -12.09 7.08
N ARG A 95 -12.27 -12.51 6.58
CA ARG A 95 -11.06 -12.62 7.41
C ARG A 95 -10.53 -11.26 7.86
N GLN A 96 -10.68 -10.22 7.04
CA GLN A 96 -10.24 -8.88 7.40
C GLN A 96 -11.22 -8.21 8.35
N GLU A 97 -12.53 -8.37 8.15
CA GLU A 97 -13.55 -7.90 9.10
C GLU A 97 -13.35 -8.51 10.48
N ALA A 98 -13.10 -9.83 10.55
CA ALA A 98 -12.78 -10.50 11.82
C ALA A 98 -11.52 -9.92 12.49
N LYS A 99 -10.47 -9.59 11.72
CA LYS A 99 -9.25 -8.96 12.25
C LYS A 99 -9.50 -7.55 12.75
N VAL A 100 -10.30 -6.76 12.04
CA VAL A 100 -10.69 -5.41 12.43
C VAL A 100 -11.48 -5.46 13.73
N ALA A 101 -12.49 -6.34 13.84
CA ALA A 101 -13.28 -6.52 15.05
C ALA A 101 -12.42 -6.88 16.27
N VAL A 102 -11.48 -7.83 16.12
CA VAL A 102 -10.56 -8.21 17.20
C VAL A 102 -9.64 -7.05 17.63
N LEU A 103 -9.18 -6.23 16.68
CA LEU A 103 -8.35 -5.07 16.99
C LEU A 103 -9.14 -3.93 17.63
N GLU A 104 -10.39 -3.73 17.24
CA GLU A 104 -11.31 -2.78 17.86
C GLU A 104 -11.57 -3.17 19.31
N GLU A 105 -11.94 -4.42 19.57
CA GLU A 105 -12.20 -4.91 20.93
C GLU A 105 -10.97 -4.76 21.83
N ARG A 106 -9.76 -5.04 21.31
CA ARG A 106 -8.51 -4.84 22.04
C ARG A 106 -8.25 -3.36 22.36
N LEU A 107 -8.55 -2.45 21.44
CA LEU A 107 -8.42 -1.01 21.66
C LEU A 107 -9.43 -0.50 22.68
N GLU A 108 -10.67 -0.97 22.63
CA GLU A 108 -11.73 -0.64 23.58
C GLU A 108 -11.36 -1.10 24.99
N ARG A 109 -10.94 -2.37 25.16
CA ARG A 109 -10.47 -2.89 26.45
C ARG A 109 -9.29 -2.06 27.00
N ARG A 110 -8.31 -1.70 26.15
CA ARG A 110 -7.17 -0.86 26.59
C ARG A 110 -7.59 0.56 26.96
N ASN A 111 -8.54 1.16 26.25
CA ASN A 111 -9.06 2.48 26.58
C ASN A 111 -9.87 2.45 27.89
N ALA A 112 -10.68 1.42 28.10
CA ALA A 112 -11.45 1.22 29.35
C ALA A 112 -10.53 1.02 30.56
N VAL A 113 -9.45 0.23 30.43
CA VAL A 113 -8.43 0.08 31.50
C VAL A 113 -7.73 1.40 31.77
N LYS A 114 -7.39 2.18 30.73
CA LYS A 114 -6.78 3.51 30.91
C LYS A 114 -7.71 4.52 31.57
N GLN A 115 -9.02 4.44 31.37
CA GLN A 115 -10.00 5.28 32.08
C GLN A 115 -10.09 4.87 33.55
N LYS A 116 -10.19 3.58 33.86
CA LYS A 116 -10.25 3.07 35.25
C LYS A 116 -9.00 3.32 36.10
N VAL A 117 -7.85 3.55 35.49
CA VAL A 117 -6.58 3.88 36.19
C VAL A 117 -6.44 5.40 36.40
N LYS A 118 -7.29 6.20 35.77
CA LYS A 118 -7.26 7.66 35.83
C LYS A 118 -8.31 8.24 36.78
N ASP A 119 -9.29 7.43 37.17
CA ASP A 119 -10.24 7.65 38.26
C ASP A 119 -9.68 7.06 39.57
#